data_AF-Q7WBC4-F1
#
_entry.id   AF-Q7WBC4-F1
#
_cell.length_a   1.000
_cell.length_b   1.000
_cell.length_c   1.000
_cell.angle_alpha   90.00
_cell.angle_beta   90.00
_cell.angle_gamma   90.00
#
_symmetry.space_group_name_H-M   'P 1'
#
loop_
_entity.id
_entity.type
_entity.pdbx_description
1 polymer ?
#
loop_
_entity_poly.entity_id
_entity_poly.type
_entity_poly.pdbx_seq_one_letter_code
_entity_poly.pdbx_strand_id
1 'polypeptide(L)'
;MQSGDTLHSIARKHGQSVGDLVRWNKLANANRIEKGQLLRVKPPGTGGSASPPPRAASGKSDGQAPAKPAAPIRGITLIWPADGKVTRQFNGSSVLGITIANSAGTSVVAAAGGTVAYASNGLRGYGNLVIVRHDGSFLTIYAHNRKLLVKQGQRVSQGQRIAEMGDTDSSQVNLYFELRRDGKAVNPAGALPRR
;
A
#
# COMPACT_ATOMS: atom_id res chain seq x y z
N MET A 1 -22.75 17.91 -14.41
CA MET A 1 -22.19 16.65 -13.89
C MET A 1 -20.86 16.41 -14.58
N GLN A 2 -19.79 16.23 -13.82
CA GLN A 2 -18.49 15.86 -14.39
C GLN A 2 -18.06 14.54 -13.75
N SER A 3 -17.73 13.57 -14.60
CA SER A 3 -17.27 12.24 -14.21
C SER A 3 -15.95 12.37 -13.45
N GLY A 4 -15.91 11.94 -12.19
CA GLY A 4 -14.65 11.89 -11.44
C GLY A 4 -14.78 12.08 -9.93
N ASP A 5 -15.88 12.65 -9.44
CA ASP A 5 -16.09 12.80 -8.01
C ASP A 5 -16.57 11.50 -7.37
N THR A 6 -15.64 10.81 -6.73
CA THR A 6 -15.92 9.64 -5.88
C THR A 6 -16.58 10.09 -4.59
N LEU A 7 -17.36 9.21 -3.94
CA LEU A 7 -18.07 9.46 -2.65
C LEU A 7 -17.22 10.19 -1.59
N HIS A 8 -15.90 10.07 -1.67
CA HIS A 8 -14.91 10.76 -0.85
C HIS A 8 -14.99 12.29 -0.90
N SER A 9 -15.35 12.90 -2.05
CA SER A 9 -15.47 14.36 -2.19
C SER A 9 -16.70 14.91 -1.46
N ILE A 10 -17.82 14.19 -1.52
CA ILE A 10 -19.10 14.58 -0.92
C ILE A 10 -19.07 14.37 0.60
N ALA A 11 -18.49 13.26 1.05
CA ALA A 11 -18.30 12.94 2.47
C ALA A 11 -17.48 14.01 3.20
N ARG A 12 -16.37 14.48 2.59
CA ARG A 12 -15.54 15.55 3.17
C ARG A 12 -16.24 16.90 3.23
N LYS A 13 -17.01 17.26 2.20
CA LYS A 13 -17.69 18.57 2.14
C LYS A 13 -18.79 18.71 3.20
N HIS A 14 -19.34 17.59 3.67
CA HIS A 14 -20.39 17.55 4.69
C HIS A 14 -19.93 17.03 6.06
N GLY A 15 -18.62 16.79 6.24
CA GLY A 15 -18.06 16.31 7.51
C GLY A 15 -18.58 14.92 7.93
N GLN A 16 -18.98 14.08 6.96
CA GLN A 16 -19.59 12.77 7.21
C GLN A 16 -18.70 11.64 6.67
N SER A 17 -18.74 10.47 7.30
CA SER A 17 -17.96 9.32 6.84
C SER A 17 -18.60 8.68 5.62
N VAL A 18 -17.78 8.28 4.64
CA VAL A 18 -18.22 7.50 3.46
C VAL A 18 -18.98 6.24 3.91
N GLY A 19 -18.58 5.64 5.03
CA GLY A 19 -19.26 4.48 5.61
C GLY A 19 -20.70 4.77 6.08
N ASP A 20 -20.98 5.97 6.58
CA ASP A 20 -22.32 6.36 7.03
C ASP A 20 -23.24 6.67 5.85
N LEU A 21 -22.71 7.28 4.78
CA LEU A 21 -23.47 7.48 3.53
C LEU A 21 -23.86 6.15 2.87
N VAL A 22 -22.97 5.16 2.88
CA VAL A 22 -23.23 3.80 2.36
C VAL A 22 -24.32 3.10 3.17
N ARG A 23 -24.30 3.27 4.51
CA ARG A 23 -25.30 2.70 5.43
C ARG A 23 -26.67 3.35 5.29
N TRP A 24 -26.75 4.68 5.21
CA TRP A 24 -28.03 5.41 5.10
C TRP A 24 -28.74 5.19 3.78
N ASN A 25 -27.98 4.96 2.71
CA ASN A 25 -28.55 4.69 1.39
C ASN A 25 -28.62 3.18 1.05
N LYS A 26 -28.26 2.30 2.01
CA LYS A 26 -28.25 0.83 1.87
C LYS A 26 -27.65 0.35 0.53
N LEU A 27 -26.52 0.92 0.15
CA LEU A 27 -25.89 0.64 -1.15
C LEU A 27 -25.01 -0.61 -1.04
N ALA A 28 -25.44 -1.70 -1.70
CA ALA A 28 -24.75 -2.99 -1.65
C ALA A 28 -23.40 -3.01 -2.39
N ASN A 29 -23.09 -2.02 -3.22
CA ASN A 29 -21.82 -1.91 -3.95
C ASN A 29 -21.47 -0.44 -4.24
N ALA A 30 -20.31 0.02 -3.76
CA ALA A 30 -19.84 1.40 -3.88
C ALA A 30 -19.24 1.78 -5.26
N ASN A 31 -19.17 0.84 -6.22
CA ASN A 31 -18.50 1.01 -7.51
C ASN A 31 -19.42 0.88 -8.74
N ARG A 32 -20.76 0.91 -8.58
CA ARG A 32 -21.69 0.92 -9.71
C ARG A 32 -22.76 1.98 -9.47
N ILE A 33 -22.48 3.20 -9.90
CA ILE A 33 -23.44 4.31 -9.89
C ILE A 33 -23.85 4.57 -11.34
N GLU A 34 -25.09 4.25 -11.68
CA GLU A 34 -25.66 4.55 -12.99
C GLU A 34 -26.17 6.00 -13.02
N LYS A 35 -25.95 6.70 -14.14
CA LYS A 35 -26.36 8.09 -14.33
C LYS A 35 -27.88 8.20 -14.18
N GLY A 36 -28.35 8.88 -13.12
CA GLY A 36 -29.77 9.23 -12.93
C GLY A 36 -30.33 9.08 -11.50
N GLN A 37 -29.55 8.58 -10.54
CA GLN A 37 -30.08 8.25 -9.21
C GLN A 37 -30.05 9.46 -8.25
N LEU A 38 -31.22 9.86 -7.74
CA LEU A 38 -31.37 10.89 -6.70
C LEU A 38 -30.85 10.35 -5.35
N LEU A 39 -29.79 10.96 -4.79
CA LEU A 39 -29.21 10.56 -3.49
C LEU A 39 -29.78 11.38 -2.32
N ARG A 40 -30.08 10.70 -1.21
CA ARG A 40 -30.52 11.32 0.04
C ARG A 40 -29.31 11.67 0.91
N VAL A 41 -29.27 12.92 1.35
CA VAL A 41 -28.13 13.55 2.05
C VAL A 41 -28.49 14.13 3.43
N LYS A 42 -29.63 13.75 4.01
CA LYS A 42 -29.99 14.11 5.39
C LYS A 42 -30.45 12.89 6.18
N PRO A 43 -30.06 12.77 7.47
CA PRO A 43 -30.54 11.72 8.35
C PRO A 43 -32.05 11.90 8.64
N PRO A 44 -32.86 10.83 8.74
CA PRO A 44 -34.21 10.93 9.28
C PRO A 44 -34.11 11.29 10.76
N GLY A 45 -34.73 12.42 11.12
CA GLY A 45 -34.70 12.96 12.47
C GLY A 45 -35.38 12.05 13.48
N THR A 46 -34.66 11.78 14.56
CA THR A 46 -35.11 11.70 15.96
C THR A 46 -33.86 12.15 16.73
N GLY A 47 -33.78 13.32 17.37
CA GLY A 47 -34.67 13.84 18.38
C GLY A 47 -34.12 13.44 19.75
N GLY A 48 -33.38 14.34 20.43
CA GLY A 48 -33.15 14.24 21.88
C GLY A 48 -31.71 14.23 22.40
N SER A 49 -31.16 15.42 22.62
CA SER A 49 -30.28 15.91 23.70
C SER A 49 -29.38 15.01 24.57
N ALA A 50 -28.13 15.50 24.68
CA ALA A 50 -27.32 15.78 25.89
C ALA A 50 -26.35 14.72 26.49
N SER A 51 -25.04 15.02 26.29
CA SER A 51 -23.87 14.89 27.21
C SER A 51 -23.33 13.48 27.58
N PRO A 52 -22.03 13.29 27.96
CA PRO A 52 -21.01 14.23 28.48
C PRO A 52 -19.57 14.09 27.82
N PRO A 53 -18.47 14.75 28.30
CA PRO A 53 -17.19 14.94 27.58
C PRO A 53 -16.23 13.72 27.71
N PRO A 54 -15.02 13.72 27.10
CA PRO A 54 -14.39 12.52 26.55
C PRO A 54 -13.70 11.67 27.62
N ARG A 55 -14.02 10.37 27.65
CA ARG A 55 -13.24 9.37 28.38
C ARG A 55 -12.26 8.69 27.44
N ALA A 56 -10.99 8.82 27.77
CA ALA A 56 -9.91 8.06 27.17
C ALA A 56 -10.22 6.55 27.19
N ALA A 57 -10.10 5.90 26.03
CA ALA A 57 -9.93 4.46 25.88
C ALA A 57 -9.23 4.25 24.52
N SER A 58 -7.92 3.98 24.53
CA SER A 58 -7.36 2.63 24.53
C SER A 58 -7.50 1.95 23.17
N GLY A 59 -6.35 1.51 22.66
CA GLY A 59 -6.14 1.09 21.29
C GLY A 59 -7.11 0.01 20.82
N LYS A 60 -7.53 0.17 19.57
CA LYS A 60 -7.97 -0.96 18.74
C LYS A 60 -6.80 -1.29 17.82
N SER A 61 -5.93 -2.13 18.33
CA SER A 61 -5.16 -3.06 17.52
C SER A 61 -6.17 -3.89 16.75
N ASP A 62 -6.43 -3.53 15.49
CA ASP A 62 -7.04 -4.45 14.53
C ASP A 62 -6.09 -5.65 14.41
N GLY A 63 -6.42 -6.69 15.16
CA GLY A 63 -5.85 -8.01 15.04
C GLY A 63 -6.19 -8.53 13.66
N GLN A 64 -5.26 -8.33 12.73
CA GLN A 64 -5.26 -9.02 11.45
C GLN A 64 -5.22 -10.52 11.76
N ALA A 65 -6.32 -11.21 11.43
CA ALA A 65 -6.40 -12.66 11.49
C ALA A 65 -5.13 -13.27 10.87
N PRO A 66 -4.53 -14.31 11.47
CA PRO A 66 -3.26 -14.84 11.03
C PRO A 66 -3.34 -15.23 9.56
N ALA A 67 -2.61 -14.50 8.71
CA ALA A 67 -2.51 -14.81 7.30
C ALA A 67 -2.00 -16.24 7.16
N LYS A 68 -2.75 -17.06 6.42
CA LYS A 68 -2.34 -18.42 6.04
C LYS A 68 -0.89 -18.34 5.54
N PRO A 69 0.05 -19.18 6.05
CA PRO A 69 1.46 -19.07 5.69
C PRO A 69 1.62 -19.04 4.17
N ALA A 70 2.30 -18.03 3.65
CA ALA A 70 2.60 -17.98 2.23
C ALA A 70 3.41 -19.21 1.84
N ALA A 71 3.05 -19.84 0.72
CA ALA A 71 3.80 -20.99 0.22
C ALA A 71 5.25 -20.56 -0.08
N PRO A 72 6.25 -21.39 0.26
CA PRO A 72 7.66 -21.03 0.06
C PRO A 72 7.97 -20.88 -1.43
N ILE A 73 8.65 -19.79 -1.79
CA ILE A 73 9.13 -19.55 -3.15
C ILE A 73 10.53 -20.14 -3.28
N ARG A 74 10.71 -21.07 -4.22
CA ARG A 74 12.03 -21.67 -4.51
C ARG A 74 12.84 -20.78 -5.46
N GLY A 75 14.16 -20.76 -5.29
CA GLY A 75 15.11 -20.08 -6.18
C GLY A 75 15.45 -18.64 -5.80
N ILE A 76 14.86 -18.11 -4.71
CA ILE A 76 15.24 -16.82 -4.14
C ILE A 76 15.00 -16.83 -2.63
N THR A 77 15.93 -16.23 -1.88
CA THR A 77 15.77 -15.96 -0.46
C THR A 77 15.88 -14.46 -0.26
N LEU A 78 14.83 -13.85 0.29
CA LEU A 78 14.79 -12.42 0.55
C LEU A 78 15.08 -12.11 2.01
N ILE A 79 15.58 -10.92 2.26
CA ILE A 79 15.45 -10.24 3.56
C ILE A 79 14.38 -9.17 3.47
N TRP A 80 13.92 -8.70 4.61
CA TRP A 80 13.02 -7.56 4.65
C TRP A 80 13.70 -6.31 4.07
N PRO A 81 13.06 -5.61 3.12
CA PRO A 81 13.68 -4.50 2.40
C PRO A 81 13.70 -3.19 3.21
N ALA A 82 12.92 -3.12 4.28
CA ALA A 82 12.91 -2.04 5.25
C ALA A 82 12.29 -2.54 6.56
N ASP A 83 12.61 -1.86 7.66
CA ASP A 83 11.84 -2.01 8.89
C ASP A 83 10.55 -1.21 8.81
N GLY A 84 9.52 -1.69 9.52
CA GLY A 84 8.23 -1.02 9.59
C GLY A 84 7.07 -2.00 9.76
N LYS A 85 5.86 -1.45 9.76
CA LYS A 85 4.62 -2.23 9.86
C LYS A 85 4.09 -2.53 8.47
N VAL A 86 3.78 -3.79 8.18
CA VAL A 86 3.06 -4.13 6.95
C VAL A 86 1.61 -3.66 7.09
N THR A 87 1.21 -2.68 6.27
CA THR A 87 -0.13 -2.09 6.29
C THR A 87 -1.02 -2.59 5.16
N ARG A 88 -0.41 -3.17 4.11
CA ARG A 88 -1.13 -3.80 3.00
C ARG A 88 -0.43 -5.10 2.60
N GLN A 89 -1.23 -6.15 2.44
CA GLN A 89 -0.77 -7.48 2.07
C GLN A 89 -1.06 -7.77 0.60
N PHE A 90 -0.25 -8.64 0.00
CA PHE A 90 -0.47 -9.17 -1.35
C PHE A 90 -1.77 -9.96 -1.41
N ASN A 91 -2.57 -9.76 -2.47
CA ASN A 91 -3.78 -10.55 -2.74
C ASN A 91 -3.87 -11.09 -4.18
N GLY A 92 -2.87 -10.82 -5.02
CA GLY A 92 -2.77 -11.34 -6.38
C GLY A 92 -3.81 -10.81 -7.38
N SER A 93 -4.65 -9.85 -6.98
CA SER A 93 -5.69 -9.26 -7.82
C SER A 93 -5.55 -7.75 -7.87
N SER A 94 -5.97 -7.05 -6.82
CA SER A 94 -5.88 -5.59 -6.71
C SER A 94 -4.59 -5.12 -6.03
N VAL A 95 -3.90 -6.00 -5.31
CA VAL A 95 -2.64 -5.71 -4.62
C VAL A 95 -1.58 -6.72 -5.06
N LEU A 96 -0.62 -6.22 -5.83
CA LEU A 96 0.46 -7.01 -6.46
C LEU A 96 1.74 -7.05 -5.62
N GLY A 97 1.78 -6.35 -4.49
CA GLY A 97 2.92 -6.32 -3.56
C GLY A 97 2.48 -6.22 -2.11
N ILE A 98 3.40 -5.79 -1.25
CA ILE A 98 3.14 -5.42 0.14
C ILE A 98 3.49 -3.95 0.36
N THR A 99 2.83 -3.33 1.33
CA THR A 99 3.16 -1.95 1.75
C THR A 99 3.71 -1.98 3.16
N ILE A 100 4.91 -1.42 3.35
CA ILE A 100 5.60 -1.32 4.64
C ILE A 100 5.61 0.16 5.03
N ALA A 101 4.84 0.51 6.05
CA ALA A 101 4.79 1.87 6.57
C ALA A 101 5.86 2.08 7.64
N ASN A 102 6.57 3.21 7.53
CA ASN A 102 7.50 3.71 8.52
C ASN A 102 7.68 5.24 8.34
N SER A 103 8.75 5.81 8.89
CA SER A 103 9.09 7.23 8.80
C SER A 103 9.94 7.58 7.56
N ALA A 104 9.90 8.85 7.16
CA ALA A 104 10.61 9.30 5.97
C ALA A 104 12.12 9.25 6.22
N GLY A 105 12.88 8.70 5.29
CA GLY A 105 14.31 8.48 5.46
C GLY A 105 14.71 7.12 6.03
N THR A 106 13.74 6.28 6.39
CA THR A 106 14.00 4.88 6.72
C THR A 106 14.82 4.24 5.60
N SER A 107 15.88 3.52 5.97
CA SER A 107 16.76 2.85 5.01
C SER A 107 15.99 1.78 4.25
N VAL A 108 16.06 1.83 2.92
CA VAL A 108 15.55 0.77 2.04
C VAL A 108 16.75 0.02 1.48
N VAL A 109 16.76 -1.29 1.70
CA VAL A 109 17.85 -2.20 1.30
C VAL A 109 17.40 -3.15 0.20
N ALA A 110 18.35 -3.63 -0.60
CA ALA A 110 18.09 -4.69 -1.56
C ALA A 110 17.75 -6.00 -0.83
N ALA A 111 16.54 -6.51 -1.06
CA ALA A 111 16.05 -7.73 -0.43
C ALA A 111 16.86 -8.97 -0.85
N ALA A 112 17.51 -8.94 -2.01
CA ALA A 112 18.47 -9.93 -2.48
C ALA A 112 19.55 -9.25 -3.36
N GLY A 113 20.67 -9.94 -3.58
CA GLY A 113 21.72 -9.46 -4.48
C GLY A 113 21.26 -9.50 -5.95
N GLY A 114 21.76 -8.58 -6.77
CA GLY A 114 21.37 -8.49 -8.17
C GLY A 114 21.90 -7.26 -8.90
N THR A 115 21.29 -6.96 -10.05
CA THR A 115 21.61 -5.78 -10.86
C THR A 115 20.41 -4.86 -10.95
N VAL A 116 20.62 -3.57 -10.71
CA VAL A 116 19.58 -2.55 -10.83
C VAL A 116 19.15 -2.42 -12.29
N ALA A 117 17.94 -2.87 -12.60
CA ALA A 117 17.35 -2.78 -13.93
C ALA A 117 16.74 -1.39 -14.19
N TYR A 118 16.31 -0.69 -13.14
CA TYR A 118 15.71 0.64 -13.23
C TYR A 118 15.95 1.42 -11.93
N ALA A 119 16.25 2.72 -12.03
CA ALA A 119 16.37 3.63 -10.89
C ALA A 119 16.06 5.07 -11.33
N SER A 120 14.78 5.47 -11.28
CA SER A 120 14.34 6.82 -11.68
C SER A 120 12.89 7.10 -11.23
N ASN A 121 12.35 8.27 -11.57
CA ASN A 121 10.98 8.72 -11.29
C ASN A 121 10.10 8.80 -12.56
N GLY A 122 10.40 7.98 -13.58
CA GLY A 122 9.74 8.06 -14.88
C GLY A 122 8.42 7.29 -14.98
N LEU A 123 8.08 6.46 -13.99
CA LEU A 123 6.87 5.63 -14.01
C LEU A 123 5.82 6.21 -13.06
N ARG A 124 4.76 6.79 -13.64
CA ARG A 124 3.62 7.35 -12.90
C ARG A 124 3.03 6.31 -11.94
N GLY A 125 2.77 6.74 -10.70
CA GLY A 125 2.14 5.91 -9.68
C GLY A 125 3.11 5.06 -8.87
N TYR A 126 4.41 5.10 -9.18
CA TYR A 126 5.47 4.48 -8.38
C TYR A 126 6.38 5.50 -7.73
N GLY A 127 6.33 6.78 -8.14
CA GLY A 127 7.26 7.80 -7.69
C GLY A 127 8.71 7.40 -7.99
N ASN A 128 9.63 7.74 -7.09
CA ASN A 128 11.01 7.28 -7.22
C ASN A 128 11.07 5.77 -7.02
N LEU A 129 11.46 5.08 -8.08
CA LEU A 129 11.39 3.64 -8.21
C LEU A 129 12.77 3.04 -8.41
N VAL A 130 13.04 1.94 -7.70
CA VAL A 130 14.15 1.02 -7.98
C VAL A 130 13.59 -0.33 -8.37
N ILE A 131 14.12 -0.93 -9.44
CA ILE A 131 13.88 -2.33 -9.80
C ILE A 131 15.22 -3.05 -9.79
N VAL A 132 15.33 -4.13 -9.02
CA VAL A 132 16.50 -5.00 -8.99
C VAL A 132 16.16 -6.31 -9.66
N ARG A 133 16.98 -6.71 -10.65
CA ARG A 133 16.92 -8.03 -11.28
C ARG A 133 17.84 -8.99 -10.55
N HIS A 134 17.31 -10.15 -10.23
CA HIS A 134 17.99 -11.25 -9.58
C HIS A 134 18.10 -12.45 -10.54
N ASP A 135 18.76 -13.51 -10.09
CA ASP A 135 18.80 -14.79 -10.82
C ASP A 135 17.41 -15.42 -10.92
N GLY A 136 17.26 -16.46 -11.75
CA GLY A 136 16.02 -17.24 -11.84
C GLY A 136 14.78 -16.44 -12.27
N SER A 137 14.97 -15.40 -13.09
CA SER A 137 13.90 -14.51 -13.59
C SER A 137 13.15 -13.73 -12.50
N PHE A 138 13.76 -13.54 -11.33
CA PHE A 138 13.16 -12.76 -10.26
C PHE A 138 13.46 -11.26 -10.40
N LEU A 139 12.46 -10.44 -10.08
CA LEU A 139 12.60 -8.98 -9.96
C LEU A 139 12.03 -8.52 -8.62
N THR A 140 12.69 -7.58 -7.96
CA THR A 140 12.10 -6.84 -6.84
C THR A 140 11.92 -5.37 -7.19
N ILE A 141 10.80 -4.80 -6.75
CA ILE A 141 10.38 -3.43 -7.02
C ILE A 141 10.28 -2.68 -5.69
N TYR A 142 10.86 -1.49 -5.62
CA TYR A 142 10.89 -0.61 -4.45
C TYR A 142 10.40 0.77 -4.87
N ALA A 143 9.22 1.18 -4.44
CA ALA A 143 8.56 2.41 -4.88
C ALA A 143 8.26 3.37 -3.73
N HIS A 144 7.84 4.58 -4.10
CA HIS A 144 7.53 5.72 -3.22
C HIS A 144 8.75 6.25 -2.44
N ASN A 145 9.96 6.00 -2.91
CA ASN A 145 11.17 6.44 -2.22
C ASN A 145 11.29 7.98 -2.27
N ARG A 146 11.89 8.62 -1.26
CA ARG A 146 12.24 10.04 -1.34
C ARG A 146 13.57 10.29 -2.06
N LYS A 147 14.48 9.31 -1.97
CA LYS A 147 15.85 9.42 -2.51
C LYS A 147 16.33 8.06 -3.00
N LEU A 148 16.94 8.03 -4.17
CA LEU A 148 17.62 6.86 -4.73
C LEU A 148 19.12 6.97 -4.47
N LEU A 149 19.74 5.87 -4.05
CA LEU A 149 21.17 5.78 -3.73
C LEU A 149 21.94 4.91 -4.72
N VAL A 150 21.24 4.39 -5.72
CA VAL A 150 21.78 3.54 -6.78
C VAL A 150 21.32 4.04 -8.15
N LYS A 151 22.03 3.60 -9.18
CA LYS A 151 21.74 3.91 -10.59
C LYS A 151 21.50 2.64 -11.40
N GLN A 152 20.82 2.78 -12.54
CA GLN A 152 20.64 1.68 -13.48
C GLN A 152 21.99 1.05 -13.88
N GLY A 153 22.02 -0.28 -13.99
CA GLY A 153 23.21 -1.06 -14.30
C GLY A 153 24.11 -1.38 -13.11
N GLN A 154 23.90 -0.75 -11.95
CA GLN A 154 24.69 -0.99 -10.75
C GLN A 154 24.41 -2.39 -10.17
N ARG A 155 25.47 -3.11 -9.77
CA ARG A 155 25.35 -4.33 -8.97
C ARG A 155 25.13 -3.97 -7.50
N VAL A 156 24.22 -4.70 -6.85
CA VAL A 156 23.90 -4.54 -5.43
C VAL A 156 23.96 -5.89 -4.72
N SER A 157 24.43 -5.88 -3.48
CA SER A 157 24.40 -7.07 -2.61
C SER A 157 23.13 -7.10 -1.77
N GLN A 158 22.72 -8.29 -1.29
CA GLN A 158 21.63 -8.39 -0.32
C GLN A 158 21.96 -7.55 0.93
N GLY A 159 21.00 -6.77 1.42
CA GLY A 159 21.20 -5.86 2.56
C GLY A 159 21.89 -4.53 2.21
N GLN A 160 22.38 -4.37 0.97
CA GLN A 160 22.93 -3.09 0.55
C GLN A 160 21.84 -2.04 0.51
N ARG A 161 22.09 -0.87 1.10
CA ARG A 161 21.18 0.27 1.05
C ARG A 161 21.07 0.80 -0.39
N ILE A 162 19.84 0.91 -0.90
CA ILE A 162 19.55 1.31 -2.29
C ILE A 162 18.72 2.59 -2.39
N ALA A 163 17.96 2.92 -1.34
CA ALA A 163 17.09 4.08 -1.33
C ALA A 163 16.75 4.52 0.11
N GLU A 164 15.98 5.60 0.20
CA GLU A 164 15.36 6.08 1.43
C GLU A 164 13.85 6.15 1.23
N MET A 165 13.10 5.58 2.19
CA MET A 165 11.65 5.58 2.19
C MET A 165 11.10 7.01 2.17
N GLY A 166 10.02 7.21 1.42
CA GLY A 166 9.32 8.47 1.30
C GLY A 166 7.85 8.27 0.98
N ASP A 167 7.28 9.26 0.33
CA ASP A 167 5.88 9.35 -0.07
C ASP A 167 5.74 9.83 -1.52
N THR A 168 6.76 9.65 -2.38
CA THR A 168 6.67 10.12 -3.77
C THR A 168 5.57 9.36 -4.52
N ASP A 169 4.64 10.09 -5.15
CA ASP A 169 3.39 9.54 -5.71
C ASP A 169 2.57 8.68 -4.70
N SER A 170 2.68 8.98 -3.41
CA SER A 170 1.92 8.32 -2.34
C SER A 170 1.32 9.36 -1.40
N SER A 171 0.24 9.01 -0.69
CA SER A 171 -0.38 9.90 0.32
C SER A 171 0.19 9.73 1.73
N GLN A 172 1.05 8.72 1.93
CA GLN A 172 1.65 8.36 3.21
C GLN A 172 3.09 7.94 3.00
N VAL A 173 3.92 8.10 4.02
CA VAL A 173 5.28 7.55 3.97
C VAL A 173 5.23 6.03 4.08
N ASN A 174 5.65 5.37 3.01
CA ASN A 174 5.69 3.92 2.95
C ASN A 174 6.64 3.43 1.85
N LEU A 175 7.03 2.17 1.96
CA LEU A 175 7.64 1.43 0.87
C LEU A 175 6.59 0.50 0.27
N TYR A 176 6.32 0.67 -1.02
CA TYR A 176 5.68 -0.38 -1.82
C TYR A 176 6.75 -1.35 -2.30
N PHE A 177 6.60 -2.62 -1.92
CA PHE A 177 7.52 -3.70 -2.25
C PHE A 177 6.80 -4.81 -3.02
N GLU A 178 7.32 -5.17 -4.19
CA GLU A 178 6.75 -6.22 -5.01
C GLU A 178 7.83 -7.20 -5.49
N LEU A 179 7.48 -8.48 -5.49
CA LEU A 179 8.29 -9.56 -6.04
C LEU A 179 7.63 -10.07 -7.31
N ARG A 180 8.38 -10.15 -8.39
CA ARG A 180 7.94 -10.79 -9.64
C ARG A 180 8.81 -11.99 -9.96
N ARG A 181 8.20 -12.98 -10.61
CA ARG A 181 8.86 -14.12 -11.23
C ARG A 181 8.31 -14.27 -12.64
N ASP A 182 9.21 -14.34 -13.63
CA ASP A 182 8.82 -14.45 -15.05
C ASP A 182 7.82 -13.34 -15.47
N GLY A 183 8.03 -12.13 -14.94
CA GLY A 183 7.20 -10.96 -15.20
C GLY A 183 5.87 -10.89 -14.42
N LYS A 184 5.47 -11.94 -13.69
CA LYS A 184 4.22 -11.99 -12.92
C LYS A 184 4.46 -11.70 -11.45
N ALA A 185 3.57 -10.92 -10.82
CA ALA A 185 3.62 -10.65 -9.39
C ALA A 185 3.32 -11.93 -8.58
N VAL A 186 4.14 -12.19 -7.57
CA VAL A 186 4.00 -13.33 -6.65
C VAL A 186 4.06 -12.83 -5.21
N ASN A 187 3.45 -13.57 -4.28
CA ASN A 187 3.39 -13.17 -2.89
C ASN A 187 4.80 -13.08 -2.26
N PRO A 188 5.31 -11.89 -1.91
CA PRO A 188 6.67 -11.76 -1.38
C PRO A 188 6.85 -12.46 -0.03
N ALA A 189 5.78 -12.64 0.75
CA ALA A 189 5.84 -13.29 2.05
C ALA A 189 6.33 -14.75 1.98
N GLY A 190 6.25 -15.40 0.81
CA GLY A 190 6.77 -16.75 0.61
C GLY A 190 8.30 -16.83 0.47
N ALA A 191 8.98 -15.70 0.28
CA ALA A 191 10.43 -15.59 0.19
C ALA A 191 11.06 -14.77 1.34
N LEU A 192 10.22 -14.10 2.15
CA LEU A 192 10.65 -13.27 3.27
C LEU A 192 10.75 -14.07 4.58
N PRO A 193 11.62 -13.68 5.51
CA PRO A 193 11.66 -14.27 6.85
C PRO A 193 10.36 -13.99 7.60
N ARG A 194 9.95 -14.93 8.46
CA ARG A 194 8.81 -14.71 9.36
C ARG A 194 9.15 -13.60 10.37
N ARG A 195 8.19 -12.71 10.61
CA ARG A 195 8.21 -11.68 11.66
C ARG A 195 7.02 -11.88 12.59
#